data_AF-A0A6P6L3M7-F1
#
_entry.id   AF-A0A6P6L3M7-F1
#
_cell.length_a   1.000
_cell.length_b   1.000
_cell.length_c   1.000
_cell.angle_alpha   90.00
_cell.angle_beta   90.00
_cell.angle_gamma   90.00
#
_symmetry.space_group_name_H-M   'P 1'
#
loop_
_entity.id
_entity.type
_entity.pdbx_description
1 polymer ?
#
loop_
_entity_poly.entity_id
_entity_poly.type
_entity_poly.pdbx_seq_one_letter_code
_entity_poly.pdbx_strand_id
1 'polypeptide(L)'
;MSRSLKQVAVLLVALLCLDPHGRVGSAPICAHGPSGCHVPSLADLFDRVIQHSARMHSLSNDLHSEFEQYFLPSKNHIGKIYRKCHTSNILTPNGKENAQKLAREELTEVILKLLMAWRDPLFQLHQSMADQQDFNSFSSNKALEMGDMAHELRKGVEKVAEKMRVLGMLGNSVTGLSAAEAMLPLSESGEAMSDYELLYCFRRDSNKVQNYLKILKCRIVPEHDC
;
A
#
# COMPACT_ATOMS: atom_id res chain seq x y z
N MET A 1 -42.81 47.85 7.57
CA MET A 1 -42.68 46.58 6.80
C MET A 1 -41.35 46.39 6.04
N SER A 2 -40.49 47.40 5.84
CA SER A 2 -39.26 47.26 5.01
C SER A 2 -38.04 46.65 5.73
N ARG A 3 -37.93 46.79 7.06
CA ARG A 3 -36.74 46.35 7.84
C ARG A 3 -36.65 44.82 8.00
N SER A 4 -37.80 44.16 8.13
CA SER A 4 -37.90 42.71 8.31
C SER A 4 -37.52 41.93 7.04
N LEU A 5 -37.94 42.40 5.85
CA LEU A 5 -37.58 41.76 4.58
C LEU A 5 -36.06 41.78 4.32
N LYS A 6 -35.38 42.87 4.69
CA LYS A 6 -33.93 42.99 4.53
C LYS A 6 -33.17 42.04 5.47
N GLN A 7 -33.62 41.88 6.71
CA GLN A 7 -33.03 40.92 7.64
C GLN A 7 -33.22 39.48 7.18
N VAL A 8 -34.41 39.15 6.67
CA VAL A 8 -34.71 37.81 6.14
C VAL A 8 -33.85 37.52 4.89
N ALA A 9 -33.68 38.49 4.00
CA ALA A 9 -32.82 38.36 2.82
C ALA A 9 -31.34 38.16 3.19
N VAL A 10 -30.84 38.88 4.19
CA VAL A 10 -29.46 38.72 4.67
C VAL A 10 -29.24 37.35 5.29
N LEU A 11 -30.21 36.83 6.06
CA LEU A 11 -30.14 35.48 6.63
C LEU A 11 -30.13 34.39 5.55
N LEU A 12 -30.96 34.53 4.52
CA LEU A 12 -31.03 33.59 3.40
C LEU A 12 -29.74 33.57 2.57
N VAL A 13 -29.13 34.72 2.33
CA VAL A 13 -27.83 34.80 1.65
C VAL A 13 -26.73 34.16 2.51
N ALA A 14 -26.73 34.40 3.82
CA ALA A 14 -25.77 33.78 4.73
C ALA A 14 -25.88 32.24 4.77
N LEU A 15 -27.11 31.70 4.72
CA LEU A 15 -27.37 30.26 4.66
C LEU A 15 -26.95 29.64 3.31
N LEU A 16 -27.05 30.39 2.20
CA LEU A 16 -26.58 29.95 0.88
C LEU A 16 -25.05 29.98 0.73
N CYS A 17 -24.34 30.74 1.57
CA CYS A 17 -22.88 30.77 1.62
C CYS A 17 -22.26 29.70 2.53
N LEU A 18 -23.08 28.96 3.29
CA LEU A 18 -22.61 27.83 4.10
C LEU A 18 -22.59 26.59 3.22
N ASP A 19 -21.46 26.35 2.58
CA ASP A 19 -21.23 25.15 1.76
C ASP A 19 -21.17 23.90 2.67
N PRO A 20 -22.14 22.96 2.61
CA PRO A 20 -22.17 21.79 3.49
C PRO A 20 -21.06 20.79 3.19
N HIS A 21 -20.32 20.98 2.10
CA HIS A 21 -19.29 20.07 1.60
C HIS A 21 -17.87 20.47 1.99
N GLY A 22 -17.70 21.36 2.97
CA GLY A 22 -16.43 21.58 3.63
C GLY A 22 -15.96 20.28 4.26
N ARG A 23 -15.15 19.51 3.53
CA ARG A 23 -14.46 18.31 4.01
C ARG A 23 -13.61 18.77 5.19
N VAL A 24 -14.13 18.60 6.41
CA VAL A 24 -13.39 18.87 7.65
C VAL A 24 -12.28 17.84 7.70
N GLY A 25 -11.14 18.19 7.09
CA GLY A 25 -9.90 17.46 7.29
C GLY A 25 -9.57 17.56 8.77
N SER A 26 -9.62 16.42 9.48
CA SER A 26 -9.06 16.35 10.81
C SER A 26 -7.61 16.81 10.73
N ALA A 27 -7.31 17.96 11.33
CA ALA A 27 -5.95 18.41 11.49
C ALA A 27 -5.20 17.36 12.34
N PRO A 28 -3.96 16.99 11.97
CA PRO A 28 -3.20 16.05 12.77
C PRO A 28 -3.09 16.56 14.21
N ILE A 29 -3.31 15.68 15.19
CA ILE A 29 -3.09 15.98 16.60
C ILE A 29 -1.57 16.09 16.77
N CYS A 30 -1.04 17.30 16.77
CA CYS A 30 0.38 17.55 16.98
C CYS A 30 0.67 17.46 18.49
N ALA A 31 1.53 16.52 18.90
CA ALA A 31 1.84 16.25 20.31
C ALA A 31 2.39 17.46 21.09
N HIS A 32 2.87 18.50 20.39
CA HIS A 32 3.53 19.67 20.97
C HIS A 32 2.93 21.02 20.53
N GLY A 33 1.66 21.05 20.14
CA GLY A 33 0.96 22.29 19.75
C GLY A 33 1.28 22.79 18.33
N PRO A 34 0.76 23.96 17.92
CA PRO A 34 0.81 24.46 16.53
C PRO A 34 2.23 24.68 15.99
N SER A 35 3.18 25.06 16.85
CA SER A 35 4.60 25.23 16.53
C SER A 35 5.37 23.91 16.42
N GLY A 36 4.78 22.80 16.86
CA GLY A 36 5.34 21.44 16.75
C GLY A 36 4.80 20.63 15.58
N CYS A 37 3.93 21.21 14.74
CA CYS A 37 3.40 20.51 13.57
C CYS A 37 4.40 20.58 12.41
N HIS A 38 5.44 19.75 12.50
CA HIS A 38 6.35 19.57 11.38
C HIS A 38 5.61 18.81 10.27
N VAL A 39 5.25 19.52 9.20
CA VAL A 39 4.76 18.89 7.96
C VAL A 39 5.91 18.04 7.41
N PRO A 40 5.78 16.70 7.37
CA PRO A 40 6.89 15.83 6.98
C PRO A 40 7.40 16.21 5.60
N SER A 41 8.72 16.30 5.39
CA SER A 41 9.30 16.51 4.06
C SER A 41 8.97 15.33 3.14
N LEU A 42 9.18 15.47 1.82
CA LEU A 42 8.99 14.34 0.91
C LEU A 42 9.95 13.19 1.23
N ALA A 43 11.18 13.52 1.63
CA ALA A 43 12.17 12.55 2.08
C ALA A 43 11.70 11.78 3.33
N ASP A 44 11.15 12.49 4.33
CA ASP A 44 10.61 11.86 5.54
C ASP A 44 9.46 10.90 5.22
N LEU A 45 8.59 11.26 4.27
CA LEU A 45 7.52 10.36 3.84
C LEU A 45 8.10 9.12 3.16
N PHE A 46 9.10 9.26 2.29
CA PHE A 46 9.79 8.14 1.67
C PHE A 46 10.45 7.23 2.71
N ASP A 47 11.16 7.79 3.69
CA ASP A 47 11.83 7.01 4.74
C ASP A 47 10.83 6.20 5.56
N ARG A 48 9.69 6.80 5.92
CA ARG A 48 8.61 6.10 6.64
C ARG A 48 8.04 4.94 5.83
N VAL A 49 7.72 5.14 4.54
CA VAL A 49 7.15 4.06 3.72
C VAL A 49 8.18 2.99 3.39
N ILE A 50 9.46 3.34 3.20
CA ILE A 50 10.55 2.38 2.98
C ILE A 50 10.76 1.54 4.25
N GLN A 51 10.83 2.17 5.42
CA GLN A 51 10.94 1.45 6.69
C GLN A 51 9.73 0.53 6.91
N HIS A 52 8.52 1.01 6.64
CA HIS A 52 7.31 0.21 6.77
C HIS A 52 7.32 -1.00 5.81
N SER A 53 7.71 -0.80 4.54
CA SER A 53 7.85 -1.88 3.55
C SER A 53 8.93 -2.89 3.91
N ALA A 54 10.03 -2.46 4.53
CA ALA A 54 11.09 -3.34 4.99
C ALA A 54 10.61 -4.26 6.12
N ARG A 55 9.86 -3.73 7.08
CA ARG A 55 9.25 -4.54 8.15
C ARG A 55 8.23 -5.54 7.60
N MET A 56 7.37 -5.10 6.67
CA MET A 56 6.39 -5.99 6.01
C MET A 56 7.08 -7.14 5.25
N HIS A 57 8.15 -6.83 4.52
CA HIS A 57 8.92 -7.85 3.82
C HIS A 57 9.62 -8.83 4.79
N SER A 58 10.19 -8.33 5.89
CA SER A 58 10.79 -9.17 6.94
C SER A 58 9.75 -10.14 7.52
N LEU A 59 8.58 -9.63 7.93
CA LEU A 59 7.50 -10.44 8.49
C LEU A 59 7.04 -11.52 7.50
N SER A 60 6.91 -11.18 6.22
CA SER A 60 6.58 -12.13 5.17
C SER A 60 7.65 -13.21 4.98
N ASN A 61 8.93 -12.84 5.04
CA ASN A 61 10.03 -13.80 4.96
C ASN A 61 10.05 -14.74 6.16
N ASP A 62 9.79 -14.21 7.36
CA ASP A 62 9.77 -14.99 8.60
C ASP A 62 8.63 -16.01 8.59
N LEU A 63 7.40 -15.58 8.26
CA LEU A 63 6.26 -16.50 8.18
C LEU A 63 6.43 -17.55 7.08
N HIS A 64 6.96 -17.18 5.91
CA HIS A 64 7.26 -18.14 4.85
C HIS A 64 8.30 -19.18 5.31
N SER A 65 9.35 -18.75 6.01
CA SER A 65 10.41 -19.63 6.50
C SER A 65 9.90 -20.59 7.58
N GLU A 66 9.04 -20.11 8.49
CA GLU A 66 8.35 -20.95 9.48
C GLU A 66 7.48 -21.98 8.77
N PHE A 67 6.67 -21.57 7.79
CA PHE A 67 5.82 -22.50 7.04
C PHE A 67 6.63 -23.61 6.34
N GLU A 68 7.77 -23.27 5.72
CA GLU A 68 8.67 -24.26 5.10
C GLU A 68 9.23 -25.26 6.12
N GLN A 69 9.62 -24.79 7.31
CA GLN A 69 10.15 -25.66 8.36
C GLN A 69 9.10 -26.64 8.90
N TYR A 70 7.85 -26.19 9.06
CA TYR A 70 6.77 -27.02 9.60
C TYR A 70 6.19 -28.01 8.57
N PHE A 71 5.97 -27.58 7.32
CA PHE A 71 5.23 -28.39 6.33
C PHE A 71 6.10 -29.04 5.24
N LEU A 72 7.33 -28.56 5.03
CA LEU A 72 8.24 -29.08 3.99
C LEU A 72 9.63 -29.47 4.54
N PRO A 73 9.73 -30.34 5.58
CA PRO A 73 11.02 -30.71 6.16
C PRO A 73 11.98 -31.41 5.19
N SER A 74 11.48 -32.03 4.11
CA SER A 74 12.33 -32.61 3.07
C SER A 74 12.76 -31.55 2.05
N LYS A 75 14.05 -31.16 2.09
CA LYS A 75 14.69 -30.21 1.17
C LYS A 75 14.69 -30.66 -0.31
N ASN A 76 14.11 -31.82 -0.63
CA ASN A 76 14.12 -32.43 -1.95
C ASN A 76 12.90 -32.05 -2.82
N HIS A 77 12.01 -31.17 -2.35
CA HIS A 77 10.88 -30.64 -3.16
C HIS A 77 11.11 -29.19 -3.63
N ILE A 78 12.32 -28.65 -3.45
CA ILE A 78 12.76 -27.37 -4.03
C ILE A 78 13.14 -27.56 -5.52
N GLY A 79 12.42 -28.44 -6.22
CA GLY A 79 12.38 -28.40 -7.67
C GLY A 79 11.71 -27.09 -8.08
N LYS A 80 12.21 -26.44 -9.14
CA LYS A 80 11.65 -25.23 -9.75
C LYS A 80 10.17 -25.44 -10.13
N ILE A 81 9.27 -25.39 -9.17
CA ILE A 81 7.86 -25.20 -9.42
C ILE A 81 7.75 -23.75 -9.81
N TYR A 82 7.38 -23.51 -11.07
CA TYR A 82 7.01 -22.17 -11.54
C TYR A 82 5.75 -21.76 -10.80
N ARG A 83 5.89 -21.22 -9.58
CA ARG A 83 4.77 -20.80 -8.74
C ARG A 83 4.17 -19.56 -9.36
N LYS A 84 3.05 -19.77 -10.07
CA LYS A 84 2.33 -18.71 -10.78
C LYS A 84 1.57 -17.87 -9.76
N CYS A 85 2.13 -16.73 -9.40
CA CYS A 85 1.44 -15.77 -8.54
C CYS A 85 0.30 -15.07 -9.29
N HIS A 86 -0.80 -14.75 -8.60
CA HIS A 86 -1.94 -14.02 -9.19
C HIS A 86 -1.53 -12.64 -9.73
N THR A 87 -0.50 -12.03 -9.13
CA THR A 87 0.10 -10.77 -9.58
C THR A 87 0.95 -10.89 -10.85
N SER A 88 1.06 -12.07 -11.46
CA SER A 88 1.85 -12.27 -12.70
C SER A 88 1.37 -11.44 -13.89
N ASN A 89 0.09 -11.05 -13.91
CA ASN A 89 -0.47 -10.17 -14.94
C ASN A 89 -0.13 -8.69 -14.72
N ILE A 90 0.40 -8.31 -13.55
CA ILE A 90 0.87 -6.96 -13.28
C ILE A 90 2.27 -6.82 -13.91
N LEU A 91 2.38 -5.95 -14.91
CA LEU A 91 3.64 -5.66 -15.57
C LEU A 91 4.62 -5.03 -14.57
N THR A 92 5.56 -5.85 -14.09
CA THR A 92 6.56 -5.44 -13.10
C THR A 92 7.94 -5.47 -13.73
N PRO A 93 8.76 -4.41 -13.59
CA PRO A 93 10.12 -4.45 -14.11
C PRO A 93 10.98 -5.44 -13.32
N ASN A 94 11.49 -6.47 -14.00
CA ASN A 94 12.38 -7.43 -13.37
C ASN A 94 13.81 -6.88 -13.31
N GLY A 95 14.36 -6.75 -12.11
CA GLY A 95 15.72 -6.28 -11.89
C GLY A 95 15.85 -4.75 -11.81
N LYS A 96 16.94 -4.30 -11.17
CA LYS A 96 17.21 -2.89 -10.88
C LYS A 96 17.23 -2.02 -12.14
N GLU A 97 17.89 -2.48 -13.19
CA GLU A 97 18.05 -1.71 -14.44
C GLU A 97 16.70 -1.43 -15.13
N ASN A 98 15.80 -2.42 -15.18
CA ASN A 98 14.50 -2.23 -15.79
C ASN A 98 13.62 -1.32 -14.93
N ALA A 99 13.71 -1.44 -13.60
CA ALA A 99 12.96 -0.57 -12.69
C ALA A 99 13.41 0.90 -12.76
N GLN A 100 14.69 1.14 -13.05
CA GLN A 100 15.22 2.49 -13.27
C GLN A 100 14.71 3.13 -14.58
N LYS A 101 14.32 2.32 -15.58
CA LYS A 101 13.84 2.79 -16.90
C LYS A 101 12.37 3.22 -16.92
N LEU A 102 11.53 2.71 -16.01
CA LEU A 102 10.11 3.09 -15.94
C LEU A 102 9.94 4.58 -15.63
N ALA A 103 8.86 5.21 -16.04
CA ALA A 103 8.51 6.54 -15.56
C ALA A 103 8.23 6.53 -14.04
N ARG A 104 8.31 7.69 -13.38
CA ARG A 104 8.06 7.82 -11.93
C ARG A 104 6.61 7.48 -11.60
N GLU A 105 5.70 7.91 -12.46
CA GLU A 105 4.27 7.65 -12.47
C GLU A 105 4.01 6.15 -12.58
N GLU A 106 4.56 5.50 -13.60
CA GLU A 106 4.39 4.06 -13.85
C GLU A 106 4.94 3.22 -12.69
N LEU A 107 6.11 3.58 -12.13
CA LEU A 107 6.69 2.88 -11.00
C LEU A 107 5.82 3.02 -9.74
N THR A 108 5.26 4.21 -9.50
CA THR A 108 4.34 4.48 -8.39
C THR A 108 3.04 3.69 -8.55
N GLU A 109 2.49 3.66 -9.76
CA GLU A 109 1.30 2.89 -10.12
C GLU A 109 1.50 1.39 -9.90
N VAL A 110 2.63 0.83 -10.35
CA VAL A 110 2.97 -0.58 -10.14
C VAL A 110 3.06 -0.92 -8.64
N ILE A 111 3.63 -0.05 -7.82
CA ILE A 111 3.67 -0.25 -6.36
C ILE A 111 2.25 -0.32 -5.78
N LEU A 112 1.38 0.62 -6.14
CA LEU A 112 0.00 0.66 -5.65
C LEU A 112 -0.81 -0.56 -6.12
N LYS A 113 -0.66 -0.96 -7.38
CA LYS A 113 -1.26 -2.17 -7.95
C LYS A 113 -0.90 -3.43 -7.17
N LEU A 114 0.39 -3.62 -6.86
CA LEU A 114 0.85 -4.73 -6.05
C LEU A 114 0.20 -4.71 -4.66
N LEU A 115 0.22 -3.56 -3.97
CA LEU A 115 -0.36 -3.44 -2.63
C LEU A 115 -1.89 -3.67 -2.60
N MET A 116 -2.60 -3.22 -3.63
CA MET A 116 -4.04 -3.49 -3.77
C MET A 116 -4.31 -4.97 -4.03
N ALA A 117 -3.51 -5.60 -4.88
CA ALA A 117 -3.66 -7.00 -5.25
C ALA A 117 -3.52 -7.99 -4.08
N TRP A 118 -2.94 -7.55 -2.96
CA TRP A 118 -2.72 -8.38 -1.78
C TRP A 118 -3.77 -8.21 -0.69
N ARG A 119 -4.75 -7.32 -0.85
CA ARG A 119 -5.81 -7.08 0.16
C ARG A 119 -6.58 -8.36 0.50
N ASP A 120 -7.27 -8.92 -0.49
CA ASP A 120 -8.16 -10.06 -0.27
C ASP A 120 -7.38 -11.36 0.00
N PRO A 121 -6.28 -11.66 -0.72
CA PRO A 121 -5.48 -12.85 -0.44
C PRO A 121 -4.91 -12.91 0.99
N LEU A 122 -4.46 -11.78 1.57
CA LEU A 122 -3.96 -11.76 2.95
C LEU A 122 -5.08 -11.94 3.98
N PHE A 123 -6.26 -11.37 3.71
CA PHE A 123 -7.44 -11.60 4.55
C PHE A 123 -7.85 -13.08 4.54
N GLN A 124 -7.89 -13.71 3.37
CA GLN A 124 -8.21 -15.13 3.23
C GLN A 124 -7.15 -16.04 3.90
N LEU A 125 -5.87 -15.70 3.80
CA LEU A 125 -4.78 -16.41 4.47
C LEU A 125 -4.96 -16.40 6.00
N HIS A 126 -5.30 -15.24 6.58
CA HIS A 126 -5.55 -15.13 8.02
C HIS A 126 -6.68 -16.06 8.47
N GLN A 127 -7.80 -16.08 7.72
CA GLN A 127 -8.93 -16.96 8.00
C GLN A 127 -8.54 -18.44 7.88
N SER A 128 -7.86 -18.83 6.81
CA SER A 128 -7.37 -20.21 6.60
C SER A 128 -6.49 -20.67 7.77
N MET A 129 -5.52 -19.85 8.17
CA MET A 129 -4.60 -20.17 9.27
C MET A 129 -5.27 -20.16 10.66
N ALA A 130 -6.35 -19.40 10.85
CA ALA A 130 -7.10 -19.40 12.10
C ALA A 130 -7.93 -20.69 12.27
N ASP A 131 -8.41 -21.26 11.16
CA ASP A 131 -9.22 -22.49 11.16
C ASP A 131 -8.37 -23.77 11.27
N GLN A 132 -7.08 -23.71 10.95
CA GLN A 132 -6.15 -24.85 11.02
C GLN A 132 -5.70 -25.15 12.46
N GLN A 133 -6.19 -26.26 13.04
CA GLN A 133 -5.84 -26.70 14.40
C GLN A 133 -4.34 -27.01 14.59
N ASP A 134 -3.64 -27.40 13.52
CA ASP A 134 -2.22 -27.76 13.55
C ASP A 134 -1.27 -26.54 13.48
N PHE A 135 -1.80 -25.34 13.19
CA PHE A 135 -1.01 -24.12 13.04
C PHE A 135 -1.27 -23.15 14.20
N ASN A 136 -0.19 -22.62 14.78
CA ASN A 136 -0.29 -21.82 16.00
C ASN A 136 -1.00 -20.47 15.72
N SER A 137 -1.85 -20.03 16.65
CA SER A 137 -2.41 -18.67 16.73
C SER A 137 -1.42 -17.55 16.39
N PHE A 138 -0.14 -17.74 16.76
CA PHE A 138 0.95 -16.83 16.43
C PHE A 138 1.09 -16.57 14.92
N SER A 139 0.98 -17.59 14.09
CA SER A 139 1.15 -17.47 12.65
C SER A 139 -0.06 -16.81 11.97
N SER A 140 -1.28 -17.12 12.44
CA SER A 140 -2.49 -16.42 11.99
C SER A 140 -2.44 -14.92 12.35
N ASN A 141 -1.91 -14.57 13.53
CA ASN A 141 -1.68 -13.18 13.91
C ASN A 141 -0.67 -12.48 12.98
N LYS A 142 0.40 -13.17 12.56
CA LYS A 142 1.33 -12.63 11.56
C LYS A 142 0.66 -12.39 10.20
N ALA A 143 -0.22 -13.29 9.76
CA ALA A 143 -0.98 -13.12 8.52
C ALA A 143 -1.88 -11.88 8.58
N LEU A 144 -2.58 -11.67 9.70
CA LEU A 144 -3.36 -10.47 9.94
C LEU A 144 -2.50 -9.21 9.93
N GLU A 145 -1.38 -9.23 10.67
CA GLU A 145 -0.44 -8.10 10.75
C GLU A 145 0.11 -7.74 9.36
N MET A 146 0.46 -8.72 8.53
CA MET A 146 0.88 -8.47 7.15
C MET A 146 -0.21 -7.76 6.33
N GLY A 147 -1.48 -8.15 6.50
CA GLY A 147 -2.62 -7.49 5.86
C GLY A 147 -2.75 -6.02 6.26
N ASP A 148 -2.68 -5.74 7.55
CA ASP A 148 -2.74 -4.37 8.10
C ASP A 148 -1.56 -3.52 7.61
N MET A 149 -0.36 -4.10 7.61
CA MET A 149 0.84 -3.43 7.10
C MET A 149 0.73 -3.12 5.61
N ALA A 150 0.23 -4.05 4.78
CA ALA A 150 0.05 -3.80 3.36
C ALA A 150 -0.94 -2.65 3.10
N HIS A 151 -2.02 -2.59 3.88
CA HIS A 151 -3.02 -1.52 3.79
C HIS A 151 -2.47 -0.15 4.22
N GLU A 152 -1.78 -0.08 5.36
CA GLU A 152 -1.17 1.16 5.83
C GLU A 152 -0.02 1.63 4.93
N LEU A 153 0.76 0.70 4.37
CA LEU A 153 1.76 1.01 3.37
C LEU A 153 1.13 1.62 2.12
N ARG A 154 0.01 1.06 1.62
CA ARG A 154 -0.71 1.63 0.47
C ARG A 154 -1.11 3.08 0.73
N LYS A 155 -1.73 3.37 1.87
CA LYS A 155 -2.08 4.74 2.28
C LYS A 155 -0.85 5.65 2.37
N GLY A 156 0.27 5.12 2.87
CA GLY A 156 1.54 5.83 2.92
C GLY A 156 2.05 6.21 1.53
N VAL A 157 2.01 5.27 0.58
CA VAL A 157 2.42 5.50 -0.80
C VAL A 157 1.48 6.48 -1.51
N GLU A 158 0.17 6.40 -1.28
CA GLU A 158 -0.81 7.38 -1.78
C GLU A 158 -0.48 8.80 -1.30
N LYS A 159 -0.08 8.97 -0.03
CA LYS A 159 0.37 10.27 0.52
C LYS A 159 1.67 10.77 -0.12
N VAL A 160 2.62 9.86 -0.39
CA VAL A 160 3.85 10.19 -1.12
C VAL A 160 3.53 10.68 -2.53
N ALA A 161 2.70 9.93 -3.26
CA ALA A 161 2.27 10.27 -4.62
C ALA A 161 1.55 11.63 -4.67
N GLU A 162 0.66 11.88 -3.72
CA GLU A 162 -0.04 13.17 -3.61
C GLU A 162 0.94 14.33 -3.37
N LYS A 163 1.93 14.15 -2.48
CA LYS A 163 2.96 15.16 -2.25
C LYS A 163 3.83 15.40 -3.48
N MET A 164 4.22 14.34 -4.18
CA MET A 164 4.97 14.45 -5.44
C MET A 164 4.17 15.22 -6.51
N ARG A 165 2.85 14.99 -6.60
CA ARG A 165 1.95 15.74 -7.49
C ARG A 165 1.89 17.23 -7.13
N VAL A 166 1.72 17.56 -5.86
CA VAL A 166 1.72 18.96 -5.38
C VAL A 166 3.04 19.68 -5.71
N LEU A 167 4.16 18.95 -5.70
CA LEU A 167 5.47 19.47 -6.06
C LEU A 167 5.76 19.47 -7.58
N GLY A 168 4.78 19.07 -8.41
CA GLY A 168 4.95 19.00 -9.87
C GLY A 168 5.88 17.88 -10.35
N MET A 169 6.12 16.86 -9.51
CA MET A 169 7.01 15.73 -9.81
C MET A 169 6.27 14.52 -10.40
N LEU A 170 4.94 14.50 -10.30
CA LEU A 170 4.05 13.51 -10.93
C LEU A 170 2.92 14.20 -11.69
N GLY A 171 2.51 13.61 -12.82
CA GLY A 171 1.26 13.95 -13.51
C GLY A 171 -0.01 13.57 -12.75
N ASN A 172 -1.18 14.02 -13.23
CA ASN A 172 -2.48 13.78 -12.59
C ASN A 172 -3.02 12.33 -12.73
N SER A 173 -2.33 11.44 -13.44
CA SER A 173 -2.85 10.09 -13.76
C SER A 173 -2.84 9.11 -12.59
N VAL A 174 -1.98 9.29 -11.59
CA VAL A 174 -1.76 8.30 -10.52
C VAL A 174 -2.95 8.18 -9.55
N THR A 175 -3.76 9.24 -9.40
CA THR A 175 -4.94 9.26 -8.51
C THR A 175 -6.14 8.47 -9.02
N GLY A 176 -6.18 8.08 -10.29
CA GLY A 176 -7.30 7.34 -10.90
C GLY A 176 -7.38 5.86 -10.55
N LEU A 177 -6.29 5.29 -10.00
CA LEU A 177 -6.16 3.85 -9.75
C LEU A 177 -7.09 3.36 -8.63
N SER A 178 -7.37 4.19 -7.62
CA SER A 178 -8.22 3.78 -6.48
C SER A 178 -9.69 3.59 -6.84
N ALA A 179 -10.18 4.31 -7.86
CA ALA A 179 -11.57 4.24 -8.30
C ALA A 179 -11.78 3.21 -9.43
N ALA A 180 -10.84 3.13 -10.38
CA ALA A 180 -11.00 2.27 -11.56
C ALA A 180 -10.63 0.80 -11.30
N GLU A 181 -9.66 0.52 -10.41
CA GLU A 181 -9.15 -0.84 -10.21
C GLU A 181 -9.76 -1.58 -9.01
N ALA A 182 -10.41 -0.86 -8.09
CA ALA A 182 -11.28 -1.47 -7.09
C ALA A 182 -12.48 -2.22 -7.72
N MET A 183 -12.74 -2.01 -9.02
CA MET A 183 -13.80 -2.68 -9.78
C MET A 183 -13.30 -3.83 -10.67
N LEU A 184 -11.98 -4.06 -10.75
CA LEU A 184 -11.44 -5.14 -11.57
C LEU A 184 -11.31 -6.41 -10.72
N PRO A 185 -11.93 -7.53 -11.12
CA PRO A 185 -11.71 -8.79 -10.45
C PRO A 185 -10.24 -9.17 -10.62
N LEU A 186 -9.53 -9.24 -9.50
CA LEU A 186 -8.24 -9.93 -9.46
C LEU A 186 -8.47 -11.36 -9.97
N SER A 187 -7.67 -11.76 -10.94
CA SER A 187 -7.85 -12.97 -11.76
C SER A 187 -8.43 -14.18 -11.00
N GLU A 188 -9.57 -14.69 -11.49
CA GLU A 188 -10.06 -16.04 -11.23
C GLU A 188 -9.08 -17.05 -11.87
N SER A 189 -7.97 -17.35 -11.21
CA SER A 189 -7.28 -18.61 -11.51
C SER A 189 -8.11 -19.72 -10.88
N GLY A 190 -8.74 -20.56 -11.72
CA GLY A 190 -9.67 -21.62 -11.30
C GLY A 190 -9.10 -22.74 -10.42
N GLU A 191 -7.84 -22.63 -10.00
CA GLU A 191 -7.25 -23.44 -8.93
C GLU A 191 -6.95 -22.53 -7.75
N ALA A 192 -7.54 -22.84 -6.59
CA ALA A 192 -7.25 -22.15 -5.34
C ALA A 192 -5.76 -22.33 -5.01
N MET A 193 -5.04 -21.20 -4.92
CA MET A 193 -3.63 -21.19 -4.54
C MET A 193 -3.47 -21.74 -3.13
N SER A 194 -2.47 -22.59 -2.91
CA SER A 194 -2.15 -23.06 -1.56
C SER A 194 -1.61 -21.92 -0.68
N ASP A 195 -1.80 -22.01 0.65
CA ASP A 195 -1.25 -21.04 1.60
C ASP A 195 0.27 -20.86 1.44
N TYR A 196 0.98 -21.95 1.12
CA TYR A 196 2.41 -21.93 0.83
C TYR A 196 2.75 -21.06 -0.39
N GLU A 197 2.04 -21.27 -1.51
CA GLU A 197 2.26 -20.47 -2.72
C GLU A 197 1.91 -19.00 -2.49
N LEU A 198 0.86 -18.73 -1.70
CA LEU A 198 0.44 -17.39 -1.34
C LEU A 198 1.53 -16.68 -0.52
N LEU A 199 2.09 -17.34 0.49
CA LEU A 199 3.23 -16.83 1.26
C LEU A 199 4.46 -16.57 0.39
N TYR A 200 4.78 -17.49 -0.52
CA TYR A 200 5.90 -17.34 -1.45
C TYR A 200 5.71 -16.10 -2.34
N CYS A 201 4.52 -15.95 -2.90
CA CYS A 201 4.15 -14.86 -3.77
C CYS A 201 4.17 -13.52 -3.03
N PHE A 202 3.65 -13.47 -1.79
CA PHE A 202 3.67 -12.25 -0.98
C PHE A 202 5.09 -11.84 -0.60
N ARG A 203 5.95 -12.80 -0.23
CA ARG A 203 7.37 -12.54 0.04
C ARG A 203 8.07 -11.93 -1.17
N ARG A 204 7.81 -12.46 -2.36
CA ARG A 204 8.36 -11.95 -3.62
C ARG A 204 7.89 -10.53 -3.91
N ASP A 205 6.58 -10.27 -3.78
CA ASP A 205 6.01 -8.99 -4.16
C ASP A 205 6.28 -7.90 -3.12
N SER A 206 6.33 -8.23 -1.82
CA SER A 206 6.78 -7.32 -0.76
C SER A 206 8.24 -6.89 -0.98
N ASN A 207 9.11 -7.81 -1.42
CA ASN A 207 10.48 -7.47 -1.82
C ASN A 207 10.52 -6.49 -3.00
N LYS A 208 9.69 -6.73 -4.03
CA LYS A 208 9.54 -5.82 -5.18
C LYS A 208 9.11 -4.43 -4.72
N VAL A 209 8.06 -4.33 -3.91
CA VAL A 209 7.55 -3.06 -3.38
C VAL A 209 8.65 -2.30 -2.62
N GLN A 210 9.35 -2.98 -1.71
CA GLN A 210 10.46 -2.37 -0.95
C GLN A 210 11.55 -1.82 -1.89
N ASN A 211 11.96 -2.60 -2.90
CA ASN A 211 13.00 -2.19 -3.84
C ASN A 211 12.54 -1.05 -4.75
N TYR A 212 11.30 -1.07 -5.24
CA TYR A 212 10.75 0.01 -6.08
C TYR A 212 10.62 1.31 -5.29
N LEU A 213 10.24 1.27 -4.02
CA LEU A 213 10.21 2.47 -3.16
C LEU A 213 11.59 3.08 -2.98
N LYS A 214 12.63 2.26 -2.76
CA LYS A 214 14.02 2.72 -2.69
C LYS A 214 14.46 3.37 -4.01
N ILE A 215 14.20 2.71 -5.15
CA ILE A 215 14.51 3.26 -6.48
C ILE A 215 13.78 4.58 -6.73
N LEU A 216 12.49 4.65 -6.36
CA LEU A 216 11.69 5.85 -6.53
C LEU A 216 12.23 7.00 -5.66
N LYS A 217 12.55 6.77 -4.38
CA LYS A 217 13.21 7.78 -3.52
C LYS A 217 14.46 8.32 -4.19
N CYS A 218 15.35 7.44 -4.65
CA CYS A 218 16.64 7.83 -5.25
C CYS A 218 16.50 8.63 -6.55
N ARG A 219 15.39 8.50 -7.27
CA ARG A 219 15.12 9.26 -8.49
C ARG A 219 14.45 10.61 -8.23
N ILE A 220 13.90 10.81 -7.04
CA ILE A 220 13.12 11.98 -6.66
C ILE A 220 13.90 12.88 -5.70
N VAL A 221 14.64 12.28 -4.77
CA VAL A 221 15.43 13.00 -3.76
C VAL A 221 16.84 12.40 -3.67
N PRO A 222 17.69 12.62 -4.69
CA PRO A 222 19.02 12.01 -4.77
C PRO A 222 19.99 12.53 -3.70
N GLU A 223 19.72 13.71 -3.13
CA GLU A 223 20.55 14.35 -2.10
C GLU A 223 20.41 13.69 -0.71
N HIS A 224 19.49 12.73 -0.54
CA HIS A 224 19.27 12.01 0.71
C HIS A 224 19.63 10.53 0.53
N ASP A 225 20.91 10.23 0.74
CA ASP A 225 21.58 8.91 0.76
C ASP A 225 20.80 7.75 0.11
N CYS A 226 21.38 7.32 -1.01
CA CYS A 226 21.04 6.17 -1.83
C CYS A 226 22.28 5.29 -1.97
#